data_AF-A0AA45AI32-F1
#
_entry.id   AF-A0AA45AI32-F1
#
_cell.length_a   1.000
_cell.length_b   1.000
_cell.length_c   1.000
_cell.angle_alpha   90.00
_cell.angle_beta   90.00
_cell.angle_gamma   90.00
#
_symmetry.space_group_name_H-M   'P 1'
#
loop_
_entity.id
_entity.type
_entity.pdbx_description
1 polymer ?
#
loop_
_entity_poly.entity_id
_entity_poly.type
_entity_poly.pdbx_seq_one_letter_code
_entity_poly.pdbx_strand_id
1 'polypeptide(L)'
;MTALLGPPPAEFLKRSQEANKYWEDDGQWKGLVPLPDISFARLAGTLQGEDKQVFIDFVQGFLAWLPEERLDILQGCMHSWPRGEAQAPSDQQ
;
A
#
# COMPACT_ATOMS: atom_id res chain seq x y z
N MET A 1 3.46 -4.78 -6.27
CA MET A 1 3.60 -4.83 -4.80
C MET A 1 5.02 -4.46 -4.38
N THR A 2 6.06 -5.16 -4.83
CA THR A 2 7.47 -4.88 -4.43
C THR A 2 7.91 -3.42 -4.57
N ALA A 3 7.63 -2.78 -5.70
CA ALA A 3 8.00 -1.37 -5.90
C ALA A 3 7.28 -0.38 -4.96
N LEU A 4 6.12 -0.75 -4.41
CA LEU A 4 5.32 0.12 -3.52
C LEU A 4 5.49 -0.23 -2.05
N LEU A 5 5.62 -1.52 -1.73
CA LEU A 5 5.64 -2.05 -0.36
C LEU A 5 7.05 -2.44 0.11
N GLY A 6 8.05 -2.38 -0.78
CA GLY A 6 9.36 -2.95 -0.53
C GLY A 6 9.38 -4.49 -0.64
N PRO A 7 10.49 -5.13 -0.25
CA PRO A 7 10.63 -6.58 -0.31
C PRO A 7 9.58 -7.30 0.55
N PRO A 8 9.08 -8.47 0.12
CA PRO A 8 8.17 -9.27 0.94
C PRO A 8 8.87 -9.79 2.20
N PRO A 9 8.15 -9.93 3.33
CA PRO A 9 8.69 -10.54 4.53
C PRO A 9 8.94 -12.05 4.32
N ALA A 10 9.87 -12.61 5.10
CA ALA A 10 10.23 -14.02 5.02
C ALA A 10 9.04 -14.97 5.25
N GLU A 11 8.08 -14.56 6.08
CA GLU A 11 6.84 -15.33 6.29
C GLU A 11 6.04 -15.48 4.99
N PHE A 12 5.91 -14.40 4.20
CA PHE A 12 5.23 -14.45 2.91
C PHE A 12 5.95 -15.38 1.93
N LEU A 13 7.28 -15.28 1.85
CA LEU A 13 8.10 -16.12 0.97
C LEU A 13 7.93 -17.61 1.30
N LYS A 14 7.88 -17.98 2.58
CA LYS A 14 7.73 -19.37 3.03
C LYS A 14 6.36 -19.97 2.73
N ARG A 15 5.31 -19.15 2.57
CA ARG A 15 3.94 -19.62 2.31
C ARG A 15 3.74 -20.17 0.89
N SER A 16 4.62 -19.86 -0.06
CA SER A 16 4.48 -20.31 -1.45
C SER A 16 5.82 -20.63 -2.11
N GLN A 17 5.95 -21.86 -2.63
CA GLN A 17 7.11 -22.27 -3.43
C GLN A 17 7.28 -21.44 -4.70
N GLU A 18 6.17 -20.86 -5.20
CA GLU A 18 6.18 -20.01 -6.39
C GLU A 18 6.87 -18.66 -6.13
N ALA A 19 7.00 -18.23 -4.87
CA ALA A 19 7.65 -16.97 -4.53
C ALA A 19 9.14 -16.96 -4.96
N ASN A 20 9.80 -18.13 -4.90
CA ASN A 20 11.21 -18.31 -5.25
C ASN A 20 11.52 -18.05 -6.74
N LYS A 21 10.48 -18.00 -7.60
CA LYS A 21 10.60 -17.62 -9.01
C LYS A 21 10.85 -16.13 -9.19
N TYR A 22 10.46 -15.31 -8.21
CA TYR A 22 10.43 -13.84 -8.31
C TYR A 22 11.34 -13.16 -7.28
N TRP A 23 11.53 -13.77 -6.11
CA TRP A 23 12.37 -13.23 -5.02
C TRP A 23 13.39 -14.26 -4.54
N GLU A 24 14.54 -13.77 -4.08
CA GLU A 24 15.49 -14.58 -3.32
C GLU A 24 14.98 -14.79 -1.88
N ASP A 25 15.64 -15.68 -1.13
CA ASP A 25 15.24 -16.03 0.25
C ASP A 25 15.24 -14.83 1.23
N ASP A 26 15.98 -13.77 0.90
CA ASP A 26 16.05 -12.51 1.65
C ASP A 26 15.04 -11.45 1.16
N GLY A 27 14.19 -11.79 0.18
CA GLY A 27 13.18 -10.90 -0.41
C GLY A 27 13.71 -9.99 -1.52
N GLN A 28 14.96 -10.14 -1.95
CA GLN A 28 15.50 -9.38 -3.08
C GLN A 28 14.84 -9.80 -4.39
N TRP A 29 14.55 -8.81 -5.26
CA TRP A 29 13.91 -9.04 -6.55
C TRP A 29 14.85 -9.73 -7.55
N LYS A 30 14.39 -10.81 -8.19
CA LYS A 30 15.15 -11.62 -9.16
C LYS A 30 14.92 -11.25 -10.62
N GLY A 31 13.90 -10.44 -10.89
CA GLY A 31 13.49 -10.17 -12.27
C GLY A 31 14.53 -9.37 -13.03
N LEU A 32 14.70 -9.72 -14.31
CA LEU A 32 15.61 -9.03 -15.24
C LEU A 32 15.25 -7.56 -15.45
N VAL A 33 13.96 -7.22 -15.27
CA VAL A 33 13.47 -5.85 -15.39
C VAL A 33 13.56 -5.19 -14.02
N PRO A 34 14.20 -4.01 -13.92
CA PRO A 34 14.27 -3.27 -12.66
C PRO A 34 12.87 -2.88 -12.20
N LEU A 35 12.69 -2.79 -10.88
CA LEU A 35 11.43 -2.28 -10.34
C LEU A 35 11.22 -0.83 -10.79
N PRO A 36 9.99 -0.47 -11.19
CA PRO A 36 9.71 0.91 -11.59
C PRO A 36 9.78 1.84 -10.38
N ASP A 37 10.20 3.08 -10.62
CA ASP A 37 10.20 4.14 -9.61
C ASP A 37 8.78 4.73 -9.46
N ILE A 38 8.01 4.13 -8.56
CA ILE A 38 6.62 4.51 -8.25
C ILE A 38 6.43 4.66 -6.74
N SER A 39 5.50 5.54 -6.38
CA SER A 39 5.07 5.75 -5.00
C SER A 39 3.57 5.99 -4.95
N PHE A 40 2.95 5.75 -3.79
CA PHE A 40 1.54 6.07 -3.57
C PHE A 40 1.24 7.54 -3.89
N ALA A 41 2.14 8.45 -3.49
CA ALA A 41 2.00 9.87 -3.78
C ALA A 41 2.02 10.19 -5.29
N ARG A 42 2.83 9.47 -6.08
CA ARG A 42 2.87 9.65 -7.54
C ARG A 42 1.62 9.09 -8.21
N LEU A 43 1.11 7.95 -7.73
CA LEU A 43 -0.08 7.30 -8.28
C LEU A 43 -1.37 8.04 -7.93
N ALA A 44 -1.49 8.59 -6.72
CA ALA A 44 -2.58 9.46 -6.30
C ALA A 44 -2.40 10.91 -6.80
N GLY A 45 -2.04 11.09 -8.08
CA GLY A 45 -1.69 12.38 -8.67
C GLY A 45 -2.87 13.34 -8.85
N THR A 46 -4.09 12.83 -8.89
CA THR A 46 -5.33 13.62 -9.02
C THR A 46 -5.77 14.25 -7.71
N LEU A 47 -5.38 13.67 -6.57
CA LEU A 47 -5.67 14.19 -5.24
C LEU A 47 -4.56 15.13 -4.78
N GLN A 48 -4.90 16.10 -3.94
CA GLN A 48 -3.99 17.10 -3.39
C GLN A 48 -4.23 17.27 -1.89
N GLY A 49 -3.27 17.90 -1.19
CA GLY A 49 -3.44 18.26 0.22
C GLY A 49 -3.75 17.07 1.14
N GLU A 50 -4.63 17.32 2.11
CA GLU A 50 -5.05 16.34 3.11
C GLU A 50 -5.82 15.17 2.49
N ASP A 51 -6.71 15.43 1.52
CA ASP A 51 -7.45 14.39 0.82
C ASP A 51 -6.53 13.30 0.23
N LYS A 52 -5.41 13.73 -0.34
CA LYS A 52 -4.39 12.80 -0.85
C LYS A 52 -3.80 11.94 0.25
N GLN A 53 -3.48 12.53 1.40
CA GLN A 53 -2.88 11.80 2.53
C GLN A 53 -3.85 10.77 3.09
N VAL A 54 -5.10 11.18 3.32
CA VAL A 54 -6.16 10.31 3.88
C VAL A 54 -6.54 9.20 2.90
N PHE A 55 -6.54 9.46 1.59
CA PHE A 55 -6.71 8.41 0.58
C PHE A 55 -5.55 7.41 0.55
N ILE A 56 -4.31 7.90 0.61
CA ILE A 56 -3.14 7.03 0.60
C ILE A 56 -3.14 6.12 1.83
N ASP A 57 -3.41 6.68 3.01
CA ASP A 57 -3.55 5.92 4.27
C ASP A 57 -4.60 4.81 4.15
N PHE A 58 -5.78 5.15 3.61
CA PHE A 58 -6.85 4.18 3.34
C PHE A 58 -6.39 3.01 2.46
N VAL A 59 -5.74 3.32 1.33
CA VAL A 59 -5.30 2.31 0.36
C VAL A 59 -4.16 1.47 0.93
N GLN A 60 -3.25 2.07 1.70
CA GLN A 60 -2.17 1.34 2.36
C GLN A 60 -2.70 0.34 3.37
N GLY A 61 -3.84 0.61 4.02
CA GLY A 61 -4.53 -0.34 4.89
C GLY A 61 -4.91 -1.66 4.21
N PHE A 62 -5.17 -1.69 2.90
CA PHE A 62 -5.49 -2.94 2.18
C PHE A 62 -4.29 -3.59 1.50
N LEU A 63 -3.18 -2.86 1.37
CA LEU A 63 -2.01 -3.30 0.63
C LEU A 63 -0.91 -3.75 1.58
N ALA A 64 -1.01 -5.00 2.03
CA ALA A 64 0.02 -5.66 2.80
C ALA A 64 0.42 -7.01 2.17
N TRP A 65 1.66 -7.42 2.44
CA TRP A 65 2.17 -8.72 2.00
C TRP A 65 1.41 -9.85 2.70
N LEU A 66 1.29 -9.78 4.02
CA LEU A 66 0.52 -10.74 4.79
C LEU A 66 -0.97 -10.37 4.72
N PRO A 67 -1.86 -11.31 4.36
CA PRO A 67 -3.30 -11.06 4.35
C PRO A 67 -3.84 -10.59 5.71
N GLU A 68 -3.23 -11.05 6.80
CA GLU A 68 -3.67 -10.76 8.17
C GLU A 68 -3.37 -9.32 8.62
N GLU A 69 -2.48 -8.63 7.92
CA GLU A 69 -2.14 -7.21 8.17
C GLU A 69 -3.08 -6.25 7.42
N ARG A 70 -3.95 -6.77 6.55
CA ARG A 70 -4.87 -5.94 5.76
C ARG A 70 -6.10 -5.58 6.58
N LEU A 71 -6.63 -4.39 6.31
CA LEU A 71 -7.96 -4.01 6.78
C LEU A 71 -9.00 -4.98 6.24
N ASP A 72 -9.88 -5.42 7.13
CA ASP A 72 -11.11 -6.09 6.72
C ASP A 72 -12.12 -5.09 6.12
N ILE A 73 -13.21 -5.61 5.56
CA ILE A 73 -14.25 -4.78 4.91
C ILE A 73 -14.85 -3.78 5.90
N LEU A 74 -15.11 -4.20 7.14
CA LEU A 74 -15.74 -3.35 8.14
C LEU A 74 -14.77 -2.23 8.57
N GLN A 75 -13.52 -2.57 8.87
CA GLN A 75 -12.49 -1.58 9.19
C GLN A 75 -12.29 -0.58 8.04
N GLY A 76 -12.31 -1.07 6.79
CA GLY A 76 -12.30 -0.24 5.60
C GLY A 76 -13.47 0.72 5.49
N CYS A 77 -14.70 0.23 5.68
CA CYS A 77 -15.90 1.07 5.74
C CYS A 77 -15.81 2.10 6.89
N MET A 78 -15.13 1.74 7.97
CA MET A 78 -14.87 2.58 9.14
C MET A 78 -13.64 3.50 9.02
N HIS A 79 -12.98 3.54 7.86
CA HIS A 79 -11.92 4.51 7.56
C HIS A 79 -12.47 5.91 7.24
N SER A 80 -11.76 7.00 7.56
CA SER A 80 -12.24 8.38 7.37
C SER A 80 -12.47 8.76 5.90
N TRP A 81 -11.62 8.25 4.99
CA TRP A 81 -11.71 8.53 3.55
C TRP A 81 -13.09 8.23 2.92
N PRO A 82 -13.64 7.00 2.96
CA PRO A 82 -14.96 6.72 2.34
C PRO A 82 -16.13 7.47 2.97
N ARG A 83 -16.00 7.95 4.21
CA ARG A 83 -17.04 8.72 4.91
C ARG A 83 -17.00 10.22 4.64
N GLY A 84 -15.98 10.72 3.94
CA GLY A 84 -15.80 12.16 3.73
C GLY A 84 -15.46 12.90 5.02
N GLU A 85 -14.82 12.22 5.98
CA GLU A 85 -14.38 12.79 7.27
C GLU A 85 -12.93 13.34 7.21
N ALA A 86 -12.28 13.31 6.03
CA ALA A 86 -11.06 14.08 5.82
C ALA A 86 -11.40 15.55 6.12
N GLN A 87 -10.67 16.20 7.02
CA GLN A 87 -11.14 17.46 7.60
C GLN A 87 -11.40 18.45 6.47
N ALA A 88 -12.64 18.97 6.43
CA ALA A 88 -12.91 20.12 5.58
C ALA A 88 -11.86 21.18 5.92
N PRO A 89 -11.24 21.84 4.92
CA PRO A 89 -10.26 22.87 5.17
C PRO A 89 -10.91 23.82 6.18
N SER A 90 -10.28 23.94 7.34
CA SER A 90 -10.65 24.99 8.29
C SER A 90 -10.40 26.28 7.54
N ASP A 91 -11.46 26.86 6.97
CA ASP A 91 -11.43 28.19 6.40
C ASP A 91 -10.96 29.11 7.52
N GLN A 92 -9.65 29.39 7.53
CA GLN A 92 -9.03 30.40 8.36
C GLN A 92 -9.52 31.75 7.84
N GLN A 93 -10.54 32.25 8.55
CA GLN A 93 -10.88 33.63 8.89
C GLN A 93 -10.25 34.78 8.09
#